data_AF-A0A929D7I7-F1
#
_entry.id   AF-A0A929D7I7-F1
#
_cell.length_a   1.000
_cell.length_b   1.000
_cell.length_c   1.000
_cell.angle_alpha   90.00
_cell.angle_beta   90.00
_cell.angle_gamma   90.00
#
_symmetry.space_group_name_H-M   'P 1'
#
loop_
_entity.id
_entity.type
_entity.pdbx_description
1 polymer ?
#
loop_
_entity_poly.entity_id
_entity_poly.type
_entity_poly.pdbx_seq_one_letter_code
_entity_poly.pdbx_strand_id
1 'polypeptide(L)' 'MKHLDTSCKIIIVITFVVFGAALFTEGFIHDLLLELGVLLISVKLIMLAYKNGEYVESLQKDLRDIKELLEPK' A
#
# COMPACT_ATOMS: atom_id res chain seq x y z
N MET A 1 -5.78 6.83 9.44
CA MET A 1 -6.89 6.72 8.46
C MET A 1 -6.98 7.85 7.40
N LYS A 2 -6.14 8.90 7.40
CA LYS A 2 -6.28 10.05 6.47
C LYS A 2 -5.32 10.08 5.26
N HIS A 3 -4.35 9.17 5.20
CA HIS A 3 -3.28 9.14 4.17
C HIS A 3 -3.24 7.85 3.35
N LEU A 4 -4.37 7.15 3.20
CA LEU A 4 -4.60 6.47 1.92
C LEU A 4 -4.99 7.58 0.95
N ASP A 5 -3.98 8.36 0.57
CA ASP A 5 -4.07 9.48 -0.33
C ASP A 5 -4.97 9.09 -1.50
N THR A 6 -5.91 9.95 -1.84
CA THR A 6 -6.80 9.77 -3.00
C THR A 6 -6.00 9.33 -4.23
N SER A 7 -4.75 9.80 -4.35
CA SER A 7 -3.73 9.39 -5.31
C SER A 7 -3.43 7.89 -5.29
N CYS A 8 -3.26 7.26 -4.13
CA CYS A 8 -3.03 5.82 -3.98
C CYS A 8 -4.24 5.02 -4.49
N LYS A 9 -5.46 5.44 -4.14
CA LYS A 9 -6.70 4.82 -4.64
C LYS A 9 -6.82 4.96 -6.17
N ILE A 10 -6.50 6.13 -6.71
CA ILE A 10 -6.49 6.39 -8.15
C ILE A 10 -5.48 5.48 -8.86
N ILE A 11 -4.26 5.36 -8.34
CA ILE A 11 -3.21 4.50 -8.92
C ILE A 11 -3.66 3.03 -8.93
N ILE A 12 -4.24 2.53 -7.83
CA ILE A 12 -4.77 1.15 -7.78
C ILE A 12 -5.81 0.93 -8.88
N VAL A 13 -6.75 1.86 -9.06
CA VAL A 13 -7.80 1.76 -10.07
C VAL A 13 -7.23 1.80 -11.48
N ILE A 14 -6.33 2.73 -11.78
CA ILE A 14 -5.68 2.82 -13.09
C ILE A 14 -4.90 1.55 -13.40
N THR A 15 -4.09 1.07 -12.45
CA THR A 15 -3.33 -0.17 -12.59
C THR A 15 -4.28 -1.34 -12.85
N PHE A 16 -5.41 -1.44 -12.15
CA PHE A 16 -6.39 -2.50 -12.36
C PHE A 16 -7.05 -2.45 -13.75
N VAL A 17 -7.34 -1.26 -14.27
CA VAL A 17 -7.95 -1.08 -15.60
C VAL A 17 -6.95 -1.41 -16.71
N VAL A 18 -5.72 -0.90 -16.63
CA VAL A 18 -4.65 -1.18 -17.61
C VAL A 18 -4.31 -2.67 -17.60
N PHE A 19 -4.25 -3.27 -16.41
CA PHE A 19 -4.05 -4.69 -16.22
C PHE A 19 -5.16 -5.53 -16.85
N GLY A 20 -6.42 -5.20 -16.56
CA GLY A 20 -7.57 -5.87 -17.16
C GLY A 20 -7.53 -5.79 -18.69
N ALA A 21 -7.21 -4.61 -19.25
CA ALA A 21 -7.07 -4.44 -20.69
C ALA A 21 -5.97 -5.33 -21.30
N ALA A 22 -4.81 -5.42 -20.65
CA ALA A 22 -3.68 -6.26 -21.09
C ALA A 22 -4.07 -7.76 -21.18
N LEU A 23 -4.81 -8.27 -20.19
CA LEU A 23 -5.29 -9.66 -20.16
C LEU A 23 -6.19 -10.02 -21.34
N PHE A 24 -6.97 -9.05 -21.84
CA PHE A 24 -7.84 -9.26 -22.99
C PHE A 24 -7.11 -9.12 -24.35
N THR A 25 -5.97 -8.42 -24.40
CA THR A 25 -5.20 -8.20 -25.63
C THR A 25 -4.14 -9.27 -25.91
N GLU A 26 -3.42 -9.78 -24.90
CA GLU A 26 -2.26 -10.67 -25.08
C GLU A 26 -2.61 -12.17 -25.02
N GLY A 27 -3.79 -12.53 -24.48
CA GLY A 27 -4.28 -13.90 -24.41
C GLY A 27 -4.20 -14.51 -23.00
N PHE A 28 -5.32 -15.06 -22.55
CA PHE A 28 -5.65 -15.35 -21.14
C PHE A 28 -4.75 -16.36 -20.40
N ILE A 29 -3.80 -17.04 -21.05
CA ILE A 29 -3.06 -18.17 -20.44
C ILE A 29 -1.53 -18.01 -20.47
N HIS A 30 -0.95 -17.33 -21.47
CA HIS A 30 0.51 -17.29 -21.61
C HIS A 30 1.17 -16.33 -20.61
N ASP A 31 0.62 -15.12 -20.45
CA ASP A 31 1.20 -14.08 -19.57
C ASP A 31 0.37 -13.78 -18.32
N LEU A 32 -0.84 -14.35 -18.18
CA LEU A 32 -1.76 -14.08 -17.07
C LEU A 32 -1.11 -14.28 -15.69
N LEU A 33 -0.26 -15.30 -15.51
CA LEU A 33 0.43 -15.56 -14.24
C LEU A 33 1.52 -14.53 -13.93
N LEU A 34 2.29 -14.12 -14.94
CA LEU A 34 3.33 -13.11 -14.81
C LEU A 34 2.70 -11.77 -14.44
N GLU A 35 1.63 -11.44 -15.15
CA GLU A 35 0.82 -10.26 -14.96
C GLU A 35 0.16 -10.27 -13.57
N LEU A 36 -0.51 -11.36 -13.14
CA LEU A 36 -1.12 -11.44 -11.81
C LEU A 36 -0.09 -11.29 -10.70
N GLY A 37 1.13 -11.80 -10.91
CA GLY A 37 2.25 -11.67 -10.00
C GLY A 37 2.64 -10.20 -9.77
N VAL A 38 2.75 -9.41 -10.84
CA VAL A 38 3.06 -7.97 -10.76
C VAL A 38 1.94 -7.21 -10.05
N LEU A 39 0.67 -7.54 -10.31
CA LEU A 39 -0.47 -6.95 -9.62
C LEU A 39 -0.46 -7.28 -8.11
N LEU A 40 -0.22 -8.54 -7.75
CA LEU A 40 -0.14 -9.00 -6.36
C LEU A 40 1.01 -8.36 -5.59
N ILE A 41 2.18 -8.19 -6.23
CA ILE A 41 3.31 -7.46 -5.63
C ILE A 41 2.91 -6.01 -5.37
N SER A 42 2.23 -5.35 -6.31
CA SER A 42 1.78 -3.97 -6.15
C SER A 42 0.80 -3.82 -4.98
N VAL A 43 -0.21 -4.68 -4.89
CA VAL A 43 -1.17 -4.69 -3.77
C VAL A 43 -0.45 -4.95 -2.44
N LYS A 44 0.48 -5.91 -2.40
CA LYS A 44 1.26 -6.23 -1.19
C LYS A 44 2.11 -5.04 -0.72
N LEU A 45 2.74 -4.31 -1.63
CA LEU A 45 3.53 -3.11 -1.31
C LEU A 45 2.64 -2.00 -0.74
N ILE A 46 1.44 -1.81 -1.29
CA ILE A 46 0.48 -0.82 -0.78
C ILE A 46 0.00 -1.19 0.62
N MET A 47 -0.35 -2.46 0.85
CA MET A 47 -0.73 -2.95 2.18
C MET A 47 0.42 -2.83 3.19
N LEU A 48 1.66 -3.11 2.76
CA LEU A 48 2.84 -2.94 3.60
C LEU A 48 3.04 -1.48 3.99
N ALA A 49 2.95 -0.55 3.04
CA ALA A 49 3.06 0.88 3.31
C ALA A 49 1.99 1.36 4.30
N TYR A 50 0.74 0.89 4.15
CA TYR A 50 -0.35 1.17 5.08
C TYR A 50 -0.03 0.71 6.51
N LYS A 51 0.32 -0.57 6.66
CA LYS A 51 0.61 -1.17 7.97
C LYS A 51 1.83 -0.53 8.64
N ASN A 52 2.82 -0.14 7.83
CA ASN A 52 4.00 0.57 8.32
C ASN A 52 3.65 1.99 8.81
N GLY A 53 2.71 2.67 8.13
CA GLY A 53 2.18 3.95 8.59
C GLY A 53 1.50 3.86 9.96
N GLU A 54 0.65 2.85 10.17
CA GLU A 54 0.03 2.61 11.49
C GLU A 54 1.08 2.32 12.58
N TYR A 55 2.11 1.55 12.24
CA TYR A 55 3.20 1.24 13.16
C TYR A 55 4.05 2.48 13.52
N VAL A 56 4.31 3.36 12.55
CA VAL A 56 5.01 4.62 12.81
C VAL A 56 4.18 5.53 13.71
N GLU A 57 2.86 5.61 13.50
CA GLU A 57 1.96 6.39 14.35
C GLU A 57 1.97 5.88 15.80
N SER A 58 1.92 4.55 16.00
CA SER A 58 2.02 3.97 17.34
C SER A 58 3.38 4.24 17.98
N LEU A 59 4.48 4.08 17.24
CA LEU A 59 5.83 4.38 17.75
C LEU A 59 5.99 5.86 18.12
N GLN A 60 5.45 6.78 17.33
CA GLN A 60 5.47 8.21 17.65
C GLN A 60 4.65 8.54 18.90
N LYS A 61 3.57 7.80 19.16
CA LYS A 61 2.81 7.92 20.41
C LYS A 61 3.65 7.42 21.58
N ASP A 62 4.20 6.21 21.50
CA ASP A 62 5.00 5.61 22.57
C ASP A 62 6.23 6.50 22.91
N LEU A 63 6.89 7.07 21.90
CA LEU A 63 8.00 8.02 22.10
C LEU A 63 7.57 9.32 22.79
N ARG A 64 6.36 9.83 22.50
CA ARG A 64 5.81 11.02 23.17
C ARG A 64 5.50 10.71 24.63
N ASP A 65 4.90 9.57 24.90
CA ASP A 65 4.56 9.13 26.26
C ASP A 65 5.84 8.96 27.10
N ILE A 66 6.90 8.34 26.54
CA ILE A 66 8.21 8.24 27.22
C ILE A 66 8.82 9.63 27.47
N LYS A 67 8.71 10.54 26.50
CA LYS A 67 9.26 11.90 26.65
C LYS A 67 8.57 12.68 27.76
N GLU A 68 7.24 12.61 27.86
CA GLU A 68 6.49 13.25 28.95
C GLU A 68 6.87 12.69 30.33
N LEU A 69 7.12 11.38 30.43
CA LEU A 69 7.56 10.74 31.67
C LEU A 69 8.97 11.16 32.12
N LEU A 70 9.81 11.61 31.17
CA LEU A 70 11.18 12.03 31.42
C LEU A 70 11.32 13.55 31.56
N GLU A 71 10.28 14.34 31.29
CA GLU A 71 10.32 15.79 31.46
C GLU A 71 10.29 16.14 32.96
N PRO A 72 11.37 16.74 33.52
CA PRO A 72 11.39 17.13 34.91
C PRO A 72 10.41 18.28 35.15
N LYS A 73 9.63 18.15 36.23
CA LYS A 73 8.61 19.11 36.66
C LYS A 73 9.17 20.46 37.07
#